data_AF-A0A0C3DD70-F1
#
_entry.id   AF-A0A0C3DD70-F1
#
_cell.length_a   1.000
_cell.length_b   1.000
_cell.length_c   1.000
_cell.angle_alpha   90.00
_cell.angle_beta   90.00
_cell.angle_gamma   90.00
#
_symmetry.space_group_name_H-M   'P 1'
#
loop_
_entity.id
_entity.type
_entity.pdbx_description
1 polymer ?
#
loop_
_entity_poly.entity_id
_entity_poly.type
_entity_poly.pdbx_seq_one_letter_code
_entity_poly.pdbx_strand_id
1 'polypeptide(L)'
;MYVPLATNEPPEPQQERRRWRELASCIQTYTIIRHFALLSLMAVLLALVVVFRSNLNFETHNCGGSPREARSLGCHYEMNSLRRVPEECYNPELDKAFEEKYSFKYYNDSHGTVEIDKEIVAQGETDYLYVNWEYHLTHCLFAFRKLYDSAVEGGVRKKLDSSVRNLQHFNHCLEIMMDRNKSLNAVQTIVTMSFESC
;
A
#
# COMPACT_ATOMS: atom_id res chain seq x y z
N MET A 1 -51.18 -34.88 61.00
CA MET A 1 -50.13 -34.22 60.20
C MET A 1 -48.82 -34.92 60.53
N TYR A 2 -48.26 -35.68 59.60
CA TYR A 2 -46.98 -36.36 59.78
C TYR A 2 -46.12 -36.02 58.57
N VAL A 3 -45.10 -35.20 58.76
CA VAL A 3 -44.08 -34.92 57.74
C VAL A 3 -42.93 -35.88 58.07
N PRO A 4 -42.62 -36.86 57.20
CA PRO A 4 -41.54 -37.79 57.48
C PRO A 4 -40.21 -37.05 57.42
N LEU A 5 -39.38 -37.25 58.44
CA LEU A 5 -37.99 -36.78 58.47
C LEU A 5 -37.20 -37.61 57.45
N ALA A 6 -36.57 -36.94 56.50
CA ALA A 6 -35.63 -37.57 55.58
C ALA A 6 -34.49 -38.22 56.40
N THR A 7 -34.31 -39.52 56.27
CA THR A 7 -33.21 -40.25 56.89
C THR A 7 -31.92 -39.94 56.13
N ASN A 8 -30.92 -39.42 56.84
CA ASN A 8 -29.58 -39.18 56.31
C ASN A 8 -28.78 -40.50 56.32
N GLU A 9 -29.23 -41.53 55.62
CA GLU A 9 -28.43 -42.75 55.43
C GLU A 9 -27.42 -42.54 54.28
N PRO A 10 -26.15 -42.95 54.46
CA PRO A 10 -25.15 -42.83 53.41
C PRO A 10 -25.51 -43.70 52.20
N PRO A 11 -25.20 -43.25 50.97
CA PRO A 11 -25.57 -43.97 49.75
C PRO A 11 -24.90 -45.34 49.71
N GLU A 12 -25.61 -46.32 49.13
CA GLU A 12 -25.13 -47.68 49.00
C GLU A 12 -23.85 -47.72 48.13
N PRO A 13 -22.81 -48.54 48.46
CA PRO A 13 -21.52 -48.52 47.75
C PRO A 13 -21.61 -48.75 46.23
N GLN A 14 -22.67 -49.39 45.74
CA GLN A 14 -22.92 -49.58 44.31
C GLN A 14 -23.42 -48.29 43.63
N GLN A 15 -24.25 -47.52 44.33
CA GLN A 15 -24.77 -46.23 43.87
C GLN A 15 -23.64 -45.21 43.76
N GLU A 16 -22.70 -45.22 44.72
CA GLU A 16 -21.53 -44.37 44.70
C GLU A 16 -20.59 -44.69 43.51
N ARG A 17 -20.31 -45.98 43.25
CA ARG A 17 -19.50 -46.40 42.10
C ARG A 17 -20.14 -46.04 40.75
N ARG A 18 -21.46 -46.14 40.61
CA ARG A 18 -22.17 -45.71 39.40
C ARG A 18 -22.03 -44.20 39.20
N ARG A 19 -22.23 -43.41 40.26
CA ARG A 19 -22.08 -41.95 40.24
C ARG A 19 -20.67 -41.52 39.84
N TRP A 20 -19.62 -42.16 40.37
CA TRP A 20 -18.24 -41.88 39.98
C TRP A 20 -17.93 -42.23 38.51
N ARG A 21 -18.52 -43.30 37.97
CA ARG A 21 -18.38 -43.67 36.54
C ARG A 21 -19.09 -42.66 35.63
N GLU A 22 -20.28 -42.21 36.01
CA GLU A 22 -21.04 -41.19 35.27
C GLU A 22 -20.30 -39.84 35.28
N LEU A 23 -19.78 -39.42 36.44
CA LEU A 23 -18.97 -38.20 36.56
C LEU A 23 -17.68 -38.30 35.73
N ALA A 24 -16.96 -39.43 35.79
CA ALA A 24 -15.77 -39.65 34.99
C ALA A 24 -16.07 -39.60 33.48
N SER A 25 -17.18 -40.21 33.05
CA SER A 25 -17.66 -40.16 31.66
C SER A 25 -18.00 -38.74 31.21
N CYS A 26 -18.66 -37.94 32.06
CA CYS A 26 -18.96 -36.53 31.78
C CYS A 26 -17.69 -35.69 31.64
N ILE A 27 -16.74 -35.85 32.57
CA ILE A 27 -15.45 -35.13 32.53
C ILE A 27 -14.68 -35.51 31.26
N GLN A 28 -14.59 -36.79 30.95
CA GLN A 28 -13.91 -37.26 29.74
C GLN A 28 -14.56 -36.69 28.48
N THR A 29 -15.88 -36.73 28.37
CA THR A 29 -16.62 -36.17 27.22
C THR A 29 -16.39 -34.66 27.10
N TYR A 30 -16.46 -33.92 28.21
CA TYR A 30 -16.19 -32.49 28.23
C TYR A 30 -14.75 -32.15 27.80
N THR A 31 -13.75 -32.90 28.30
CA THR A 31 -12.36 -32.69 27.89
C THR A 31 -12.19 -32.92 26.40
N ILE A 32 -12.81 -33.96 25.84
CA ILE A 32 -12.74 -34.25 24.39
C ILE A 32 -13.36 -33.11 23.58
N ILE A 33 -14.58 -32.68 23.93
CA ILE A 33 -15.28 -31.57 23.24
C ILE A 33 -14.44 -30.28 23.31
N ARG A 34 -13.88 -29.96 24.48
CA ARG A 34 -13.03 -28.78 24.66
C ARG A 34 -11.78 -28.83 23.78
N HIS A 35 -11.10 -29.97 23.70
CA HIS A 35 -9.91 -30.11 22.85
C HIS A 35 -10.26 -29.97 21.37
N PHE A 36 -11.36 -30.58 20.90
CA PHE A 36 -11.82 -30.41 19.52
C PHE A 36 -12.18 -28.95 19.22
N ALA A 37 -12.87 -28.26 20.13
CA ALA A 37 -13.21 -26.85 19.97
C ALA A 37 -11.95 -25.96 19.90
N LEU A 38 -10.95 -26.20 20.75
CA LEU A 38 -9.68 -25.46 20.75
C LEU A 38 -8.86 -25.73 19.48
N LEU A 39 -8.79 -26.98 19.01
CA LEU A 39 -8.11 -27.33 17.76
C LEU A 39 -8.82 -26.70 16.55
N SER A 40 -10.15 -26.71 16.53
CA SER A 40 -10.93 -26.04 15.49
C SER A 40 -10.70 -24.53 15.48
N LEU A 41 -10.70 -23.88 16.65
CA LEU A 41 -10.42 -22.45 16.75
C LEU A 41 -8.99 -22.12 16.27
N MET A 42 -8.01 -22.93 16.68
CA MET A 42 -6.62 -22.76 16.25
C MET A 42 -6.46 -22.92 14.74
N ALA A 43 -7.13 -23.91 14.13
CA ALA A 43 -7.11 -24.12 12.70
C ALA A 43 -7.76 -22.95 11.93
N VAL A 44 -8.88 -22.42 12.44
CA VAL A 44 -9.52 -21.22 11.86
C VAL A 44 -8.60 -20.00 11.99
N LEU A 45 -7.99 -19.76 13.15
CA LEU A 45 -7.05 -18.67 13.33
C LEU A 45 -5.83 -18.81 12.41
N LEU A 46 -5.28 -20.01 12.25
CA LEU A 46 -4.18 -20.28 11.34
C LEU A 46 -4.60 -20.02 9.89
N ALA A 47 -5.79 -20.48 9.48
CA ALA A 47 -6.33 -20.22 8.16
C ALA A 47 -6.53 -18.72 7.92
N LEU A 48 -7.06 -17.99 8.89
CA LEU A 48 -7.19 -16.52 8.83
C LEU A 48 -5.83 -15.84 8.70
N VAL A 49 -4.81 -16.29 9.45
CA VAL A 49 -3.45 -15.76 9.34
C VAL A 49 -2.83 -16.06 7.98
N VAL A 50 -3.03 -17.26 7.43
CA VAL A 50 -2.53 -17.65 6.11
C VAL A 50 -3.21 -16.82 5.02
N VAL A 51 -4.54 -16.70 5.05
CA VAL A 51 -5.32 -15.87 4.12
C VAL A 51 -4.90 -14.41 4.24
N PHE A 52 -4.75 -13.89 5.46
CA PHE A 52 -4.31 -12.52 5.69
C PHE A 52 -2.88 -12.30 5.16
N ARG A 53 -1.95 -13.23 5.40
CA ARG A 53 -0.58 -13.16 4.86
C ARG A 53 -0.53 -13.25 3.34
N SER A 54 -1.32 -14.12 2.71
CA SER A 54 -1.38 -14.19 1.25
C SER A 54 -1.92 -12.89 0.65
N ASN A 55 -2.86 -12.22 1.31
CA ASN A 55 -3.31 -10.88 0.92
C ASN A 55 -2.25 -9.78 1.15
N LEU A 56 -1.21 -10.05 1.95
CA LEU A 56 -0.08 -9.13 2.18
C LEU A 56 1.15 -9.44 1.32
N ASN A 57 1.14 -10.50 0.51
CA ASN A 57 2.15 -10.72 -0.50
C ASN A 57 1.96 -9.68 -1.60
N PHE A 58 2.61 -8.53 -1.43
CA PHE A 58 2.75 -7.55 -2.49
C PHE A 58 3.80 -8.08 -3.46
N GLU A 59 3.35 -8.46 -4.64
CA GLU A 59 4.24 -8.57 -5.79
C GLU A 59 4.83 -7.18 -6.03
N THR A 60 6.17 -7.10 -6.07
CA THR A 60 6.85 -5.85 -6.34
C THR A 60 7.01 -5.70 -7.85
N HIS A 61 6.29 -4.77 -8.44
CA HIS A 61 6.40 -4.44 -9.87
C HIS A 61 7.48 -3.36 -10.04
N ASN A 62 8.34 -3.50 -11.04
CA ASN A 62 9.41 -2.53 -11.29
C ASN A 62 9.50 -2.22 -12.78
N CYS A 63 10.08 -1.07 -13.12
CA CYS A 63 10.24 -0.62 -14.49
C CYS A 63 11.65 -0.84 -15.07
N GLY A 64 12.46 -1.70 -14.45
CA GLY A 64 13.82 -1.98 -14.90
C GLY A 64 14.75 -0.76 -14.80
N GLY A 65 15.66 -0.62 -15.77
CA GLY A 65 16.66 0.45 -15.80
C GLY A 65 16.76 1.20 -17.13
N SER A 66 15.84 0.98 -18.08
CA SER A 66 15.83 1.66 -19.38
C SER A 66 14.41 1.87 -19.91
N PRO A 67 14.16 2.87 -20.78
CA PRO A 67 12.83 3.09 -21.37
C PRO A 67 12.30 1.87 -22.13
N ARG A 68 13.20 1.16 -22.82
CA ARG A 68 12.89 -0.08 -23.54
C ARG A 68 12.42 -1.18 -22.60
N GLU A 69 13.15 -1.39 -21.51
CA GLU A 69 12.81 -2.40 -20.50
C GLU A 69 11.49 -2.05 -19.81
N ALA A 70 11.33 -0.78 -19.39
CA ALA A 70 10.10 -0.28 -18.79
C ALA A 70 8.87 -0.56 -19.67
N ARG A 71 8.95 -0.29 -20.98
CA ARG A 71 7.87 -0.63 -21.91
C ARG A 71 7.60 -2.14 -21.99
N SER A 72 8.66 -2.95 -21.98
CA SER A 72 8.49 -4.42 -22.01
C SER A 72 7.86 -4.97 -20.73
N LEU A 73 8.00 -4.25 -19.62
CA LEU A 73 7.39 -4.56 -18.32
C LEU A 73 6.01 -3.92 -18.13
N GLY A 74 5.47 -3.23 -19.16
CA GLY A 74 4.16 -2.60 -19.09
C GLY A 74 4.11 -1.28 -18.32
N CYS A 75 5.25 -0.63 -18.08
CA CYS A 75 5.29 0.63 -17.38
C CYS A 75 4.85 1.82 -18.24
N HIS A 76 4.18 2.76 -17.58
CA HIS A 76 3.71 4.02 -18.16
C HIS A 76 4.74 5.12 -17.94
N TYR A 77 4.76 6.09 -18.84
CA TYR A 77 5.47 7.35 -18.61
C TYR A 77 4.48 8.38 -18.07
N GLU A 78 4.66 8.79 -16.82
CA GLU A 78 3.76 9.70 -16.11
C GLU A 78 4.26 11.14 -16.27
N MET A 79 3.52 11.99 -16.99
CA MET A 79 4.00 13.30 -17.41
C MET A 79 4.22 14.26 -16.25
N ASN A 80 3.42 14.16 -15.18
CA ASN A 80 3.53 15.04 -14.01
C ASN A 80 4.60 14.61 -13.00
N SER A 81 5.18 13.42 -13.18
CA SER A 81 6.36 12.98 -12.44
C SER A 81 7.62 12.89 -13.29
N LEU A 82 7.47 12.81 -14.62
CA LEU A 82 8.51 12.53 -15.62
C LEU A 82 9.26 11.23 -15.34
N ARG A 83 8.55 10.21 -14.85
CA ARG A 83 9.11 8.91 -14.47
C ARG A 83 8.39 7.76 -15.16
N ARG A 84 9.05 6.61 -15.22
CA ARG A 84 8.41 5.35 -15.59
C ARG A 84 7.80 4.69 -14.35
N VAL A 85 6.51 4.42 -14.39
CA VAL A 85 5.74 3.88 -13.25
C VAL A 85 5.04 2.57 -13.64
N PRO A 86 5.05 1.53 -12.80
CA PRO A 86 4.29 0.30 -13.09
C PRO A 86 2.79 0.56 -13.23
N GLU A 87 2.10 -0.27 -14.03
CA GLU A 87 0.64 -0.18 -14.24
C GLU A 87 -0.12 -0.12 -12.91
N GLU A 88 0.26 -0.94 -11.94
CA GLU A 88 -0.39 -1.04 -10.62
C GLU A 88 -0.31 0.25 -9.80
N CYS A 89 0.69 1.08 -10.10
CA CYS A 89 0.99 2.33 -9.43
C CYS A 89 0.66 3.58 -10.26
N TYR A 90 0.28 3.42 -11.51
CA TYR A 90 -0.06 4.53 -12.40
C TYR A 90 -1.50 5.01 -12.15
N ASN A 91 -1.69 6.33 -12.09
CA ASN A 91 -3.00 6.94 -11.94
C ASN A 91 -3.32 7.78 -13.19
N PRO A 92 -3.87 7.18 -14.26
CA PRO A 92 -4.07 7.87 -15.53
C PRO A 92 -5.07 9.03 -15.42
N GLU A 93 -6.06 8.93 -14.53
CA GLU A 93 -7.05 9.98 -14.32
C GLU A 93 -6.41 11.22 -13.69
N LEU A 94 -5.54 11.01 -12.69
CA LEU A 94 -4.83 12.10 -12.03
C LEU A 94 -3.79 12.75 -12.94
N ASP A 95 -2.99 11.94 -13.65
CA ASP A 95 -1.96 12.44 -14.56
C ASP A 95 -2.61 13.31 -15.66
N LYS A 96 -3.67 12.78 -16.30
CA LYS A 96 -4.43 13.53 -17.29
C LYS A 96 -5.05 14.81 -16.73
N ALA A 97 -5.65 14.77 -15.54
CA ALA A 97 -6.27 15.95 -14.94
C ALA A 97 -5.26 17.08 -14.66
N PHE A 98 -4.03 16.73 -14.30
CA PHE A 98 -2.96 17.71 -14.13
C PHE A 98 -2.44 18.21 -15.48
N GLU A 99 -2.30 17.34 -16.48
CA GLU A 99 -1.89 17.75 -17.84
C GLU A 99 -2.89 18.70 -18.52
N GLU A 100 -4.19 18.54 -18.25
CA GLU A 100 -5.24 19.44 -18.76
C GLU A 100 -5.24 20.78 -18.04
N LYS A 101 -4.84 20.80 -16.77
CA LYS A 101 -4.87 21.99 -15.92
C LYS A 101 -3.61 22.84 -16.02
N TYR A 102 -2.45 22.20 -16.20
CA TYR A 102 -1.15 22.84 -16.17
C TYR A 102 -0.41 22.57 -17.48
N SER A 103 0.25 23.61 -18.01
CA SER A 103 1.06 23.52 -19.21
C SER A 103 2.48 23.97 -18.89
N PHE A 104 3.46 23.13 -19.21
CA PHE A 104 4.85 23.35 -18.88
C PHE A 104 5.74 23.28 -20.11
N LYS A 105 6.87 23.96 -19.99
CA LYS A 105 7.97 23.90 -20.95
C LYS A 105 9.10 23.06 -20.39
N TYR A 106 9.76 22.34 -21.28
CA TYR A 106 10.88 21.46 -20.98
C TYR A 106 12.09 21.92 -21.78
N TYR A 107 13.28 21.81 -21.21
CA TYR A 107 14.50 22.32 -21.84
C TYR A 107 15.63 21.30 -21.78
N ASN A 108 16.54 21.35 -22.75
CA ASN A 108 17.73 20.49 -22.74
C ASN A 108 18.90 21.12 -21.96
N ASP A 109 18.79 22.40 -21.62
CA ASP A 109 19.83 23.19 -20.97
C ASP A 109 19.32 23.92 -19.72
N SER A 110 20.23 24.19 -18.79
CA SER A 110 19.92 24.86 -17.53
C SER A 110 19.57 26.35 -17.68
N HIS A 111 19.84 26.98 -18.83
CA HIS A 111 19.48 28.38 -19.07
C HIS A 111 18.06 28.52 -19.63
N GLY A 112 17.39 27.41 -19.96
CA GLY A 112 16.04 27.42 -20.52
C GLY A 112 15.98 28.01 -21.93
N THR A 113 17.03 27.80 -22.73
CA THR A 113 17.17 28.41 -24.06
C THR A 113 16.82 27.46 -25.20
N VAL A 114 16.93 26.16 -24.97
CA VAL A 114 16.65 25.12 -25.96
C VAL A 114 15.46 24.29 -25.46
N GLU A 115 14.28 24.70 -25.90
CA GLU A 115 13.01 24.04 -25.58
C GLU A 115 12.90 22.68 -26.28
N ILE A 116 12.29 21.70 -25.58
CA ILE A 116 11.98 20.37 -26.09
C ILE A 116 10.45 20.29 -26.24
N ASP A 117 9.99 19.86 -27.41
CA ASP A 117 8.57 19.65 -27.66
C ASP A 117 7.96 18.66 -26.67
N LYS A 118 6.76 18.97 -26.17
CA LYS A 118 6.05 18.14 -25.19
C LYS A 118 5.86 16.70 -25.72
N GLU A 119 5.59 16.55 -27.02
CA GLU A 119 5.40 15.27 -27.68
C GLU A 119 6.67 14.42 -27.68
N ILE A 120 7.85 15.03 -27.68
CA ILE A 120 9.13 14.33 -27.54
C ILE A 120 9.33 13.92 -26.07
N VAL A 121 9.05 14.81 -25.13
CA VAL A 121 9.14 14.51 -23.69
C VAL A 121 8.21 13.36 -23.32
N ALA A 122 6.98 13.34 -23.84
CA ALA A 122 5.98 12.31 -23.61
C ALA A 122 6.39 10.91 -24.09
N GLN A 123 7.42 10.79 -24.93
CA GLN A 123 7.98 9.48 -25.30
C GLN A 123 8.73 8.85 -24.13
N GLY A 124 9.22 9.66 -23.18
CA GLY A 124 9.95 9.22 -22.00
C GLY A 124 11.26 8.52 -22.35
N GLU A 125 11.99 9.06 -23.32
CA GLU A 125 13.26 8.54 -23.84
C GLU A 125 14.46 9.44 -23.47
N THR A 126 14.21 10.64 -22.93
CA THR A 126 15.26 11.59 -22.57
C THR A 126 15.87 11.25 -21.21
N ASP A 127 17.20 11.13 -21.12
CA ASP A 127 17.90 10.80 -19.87
C ASP A 127 17.72 11.86 -18.79
N TYR A 128 17.71 13.13 -19.18
CA TYR A 128 17.44 14.26 -18.31
C TYR A 128 16.83 15.43 -19.07
N LEU A 129 16.12 16.28 -18.35
CA LEU A 129 15.63 17.55 -18.87
C LEU A 129 15.56 18.59 -17.76
N TYR A 130 15.42 19.86 -18.15
CA TYR A 130 15.26 20.97 -17.23
C TYR A 130 13.83 21.51 -17.27
N VAL A 131 13.32 21.87 -16.10
CA VAL A 131 11.99 22.45 -15.90
C VAL A 131 12.07 23.68 -15.02
N ASN A 132 11.05 24.54 -15.12
CA ASN A 132 10.92 25.71 -14.27
C ASN A 132 10.50 25.32 -12.83
N TRP A 133 10.55 26.30 -11.94
CA TRP A 133 10.17 26.12 -10.55
C TRP A 133 8.69 25.81 -10.36
N GLU A 134 7.83 26.37 -11.21
CA GLU A 134 6.39 26.08 -11.20
C GLU A 134 6.08 24.60 -11.45
N TYR A 135 6.78 23.97 -12.41
CA TYR A 135 6.68 22.53 -12.62
C TYR A 135 7.07 21.78 -11.35
N HIS A 136 8.18 22.14 -10.69
CA HIS A 136 8.65 21.45 -9.48
C HIS A 136 7.63 21.55 -8.34
N LEU A 137 7.03 22.72 -8.12
CA LEU A 137 5.94 22.87 -7.14
C LEU A 137 4.73 22.02 -7.51
N THR A 138 4.36 21.99 -8.79
CA THR A 138 3.23 21.20 -9.28
C THR A 138 3.48 19.70 -9.16
N HIS A 139 4.71 19.25 -9.40
CA HIS A 139 5.16 17.88 -9.16
C HIS A 139 4.98 17.47 -7.69
N CYS A 140 5.37 18.34 -6.76
CA CYS A 140 5.15 18.12 -5.33
C CYS A 140 3.63 18.00 -5.03
N LEU A 141 2.81 18.93 -5.53
CA LEU A 141 1.36 18.88 -5.35
C LEU A 141 0.73 17.60 -5.92
N PHE A 142 1.22 17.15 -7.08
CA PHE A 142 0.82 15.90 -7.71
C PHE A 142 1.13 14.69 -6.82
N ALA A 143 2.35 14.60 -6.29
CA ALA A 143 2.75 13.54 -5.36
C ALA A 143 1.89 13.52 -4.08
N PHE A 144 1.58 14.69 -3.52
CA PHE A 144 0.65 14.81 -2.38
C PHE A 144 -0.76 14.35 -2.71
N ARG A 145 -1.26 14.70 -3.90
CA ARG A 145 -2.59 14.25 -4.34
C ARG A 145 -2.62 12.74 -4.55
N LYS A 146 -1.60 12.17 -5.18
CA LYS A 146 -1.44 10.73 -5.37
C LYS A 146 -1.41 9.98 -4.03
N LEU A 147 -0.69 10.51 -3.04
CA LEU A 147 -0.69 10.00 -1.66
C LEU A 147 -2.08 10.00 -1.02
N TYR A 148 -2.84 11.09 -1.16
CA TYR A 148 -4.20 11.20 -0.64
C TYR A 148 -5.15 10.19 -1.32
N ASP A 149 -5.13 10.11 -2.65
CA ASP A 149 -6.02 9.21 -3.40
C ASP A 149 -5.77 7.74 -2.99
N SER A 150 -4.51 7.33 -2.84
CA SER A 150 -4.16 6.00 -2.34
C SER A 150 -4.65 5.70 -0.92
N ALA A 151 -4.61 6.71 -0.03
CA ALA A 151 -5.10 6.57 1.34
C ALA A 151 -6.63 6.39 1.38
N VAL A 152 -7.37 7.06 0.50
CA VAL A 152 -8.84 7.00 0.45
C VAL A 152 -9.36 5.77 -0.29
N GLU A 153 -8.66 5.29 -1.33
CA GLU A 153 -9.09 4.15 -2.16
C GLU A 153 -8.88 2.75 -1.50
N GLY A 154 -8.51 2.69 -0.23
CA GLY A 154 -8.64 1.47 0.57
C GLY A 154 -7.37 0.64 0.81
N GLY A 155 -6.19 1.25 0.79
CA GLY A 155 -5.02 0.70 1.50
C GLY A 155 -3.67 0.99 0.86
N VAL A 156 -2.93 1.94 1.46
CA VAL A 156 -1.46 2.19 1.58
C VAL A 156 -0.51 1.89 0.40
N ARG A 157 -0.93 1.26 -0.70
CA ARG A 157 -0.04 0.81 -1.79
C ARG A 157 -0.65 0.84 -3.19
N LYS A 158 -1.98 0.93 -3.34
CA LYS A 158 -2.57 1.14 -4.67
C LYS A 158 -2.12 2.49 -5.21
N LYS A 159 -1.64 2.55 -6.45
CA LYS A 159 -1.29 3.83 -7.10
C LYS A 159 -0.16 4.63 -6.41
N LEU A 160 0.74 4.00 -5.64
CA LEU A 160 1.87 4.70 -4.99
C LEU A 160 3.23 4.09 -5.34
N ASP A 161 3.91 4.75 -6.26
CA ASP A 161 5.27 4.40 -6.63
C ASP A 161 6.29 4.63 -5.50
N SER A 162 7.47 4.02 -5.65
CA SER A 162 8.56 4.09 -4.69
C SER A 162 9.00 5.51 -4.35
N SER A 163 8.98 6.41 -5.32
CA SER A 163 9.38 7.80 -5.15
C SER A 163 8.42 8.57 -4.25
N VAL A 164 7.10 8.41 -4.43
CA VAL A 164 6.10 9.03 -3.53
C VAL A 164 6.15 8.43 -2.12
N ARG A 165 6.49 7.14 -1.99
CA ARG A 165 6.64 6.45 -0.69
C ARG A 165 7.94 6.78 0.03
N ASN A 166 8.91 7.39 -0.65
CA ASN A 166 10.22 7.68 -0.07
C ASN A 166 10.14 8.88 0.88
N LEU A 167 10.49 8.67 2.15
CA LEU A 167 10.43 9.72 3.18
C LEU A 167 11.36 10.91 2.90
N GLN A 168 12.56 10.67 2.35
CA GLN A 168 13.49 11.76 2.01
C GLN A 168 12.92 12.61 0.88
N HIS A 169 12.33 11.98 -0.14
CA HIS A 169 11.66 12.70 -1.22
C HIS A 169 10.42 13.45 -0.73
N PHE A 170 9.63 12.87 0.18
CA PHE A 170 8.51 13.55 0.82
C PHE A 170 8.94 14.81 1.59
N ASN A 171 10.00 14.71 2.41
CA ASN A 171 10.54 15.85 3.15
C ASN A 171 11.07 16.93 2.21
N HIS A 172 11.76 16.55 1.13
CA HIS A 172 12.16 17.48 0.06
C HIS A 172 10.93 18.20 -0.50
N CYS A 173 9.85 17.49 -0.86
CA CYS A 173 8.63 18.12 -1.35
C CYS A 173 8.05 19.14 -0.37
N LEU A 174 8.07 18.86 0.94
CA LEU A 174 7.64 19.80 1.98
C LEU A 174 8.51 21.07 2.00
N GLU A 175 9.83 20.93 1.90
CA GLU A 175 10.76 22.06 1.85
C GLU A 175 10.53 22.91 0.59
N ILE A 176 10.39 22.27 -0.57
CA ILE A 176 10.12 22.93 -1.86
C ILE A 176 8.84 23.75 -1.81
N MET A 177 7.75 23.19 -1.26
CA MET A 177 6.47 23.91 -1.14
C MET A 177 6.52 25.12 -0.20
N MET A 178 7.52 25.17 0.69
CA MET A 178 7.72 26.28 1.62
C MET A 178 8.70 27.33 1.12
N ASP A 179 9.49 27.04 0.07
CA ASP A 179 10.46 27.97 -0.50
C ASP A 179 9.77 29.06 -1.34
N ARG A 180 9.89 30.30 -0.88
CA ARG A 180 9.32 31.51 -1.51
C ARG A 180 10.34 32.35 -2.25
N ASN A 181 11.62 31.94 -2.25
CA ASN A 181 12.71 32.77 -2.77
C ASN A 181 12.98 32.57 -4.27
N LYS A 182 12.26 31.64 -4.91
CA LYS A 182 12.44 31.32 -6.33
C LYS A 182 11.29 31.83 -7.17
N SER A 183 11.64 32.43 -8.31
CA SER A 183 10.66 32.80 -9.33
C SER A 183 10.07 31.54 -9.95
N LEU A 184 8.76 31.52 -10.16
CA LEU A 184 8.04 30.40 -10.79
C LEU A 184 8.61 30.02 -12.17
N ASN A 185 9.09 31.01 -12.92
CA ASN A 185 9.65 30.81 -14.26
C ASN A 185 11.13 30.43 -14.28
N ALA A 186 11.79 30.36 -13.12
CA ALA A 186 13.22 30.06 -13.07
C ALA A 186 13.47 28.59 -13.43
N VAL A 187 14.23 28.34 -14.50
CA VAL A 187 14.70 27.01 -14.90
C VAL A 187 15.87 26.62 -14.01
N GLN A 188 15.58 25.84 -12.96
CA GLN A 188 16.56 25.48 -11.92
C GLN A 188 16.46 24.03 -11.50
N THR A 189 15.47 23.30 -12.01
CA THR A 189 15.24 21.90 -11.65
C THR A 189 15.68 21.04 -12.82
N ILE A 190 16.69 20.20 -12.58
CA ILE A 190 17.01 19.09 -13.47
C ILE A 190 16.19 17.87 -13.02
N VAL A 191 15.54 17.21 -13.96
CA VAL A 191 14.84 15.95 -13.74
C VAL A 191 15.59 14.88 -14.51
N THR A 192 16.03 13.84 -13.82
CA THR A 192 16.66 12.67 -14.43
C THR A 192 15.63 11.56 -14.55
N MET A 193 15.64 10.86 -15.69
CA MET A 193 14.78 9.71 -15.93
C MET A 193 14.96 8.70 -14.80
N SER A 194 13.85 8.28 -14.22
CA SER A 194 13.81 7.29 -13.14
C SER A 194 12.76 6.23 -13.42
N PHE A 195 13.06 5.01 -12.96
CA PHE A 195 12.27 3.81 -13.18
C PHE A 195 11.79 3.33 -11.82
N GLU A 196 10.51 3.55 -11.56
CA GLU A 196 9.94 3.34 -10.25
C GLU A 196 9.50 1.89 -10.03
N SER A 197 9.21 1.59 -8.76
CA SER A 197 8.62 0.34 -8.32
C SER A 197 7.30 0.56 -7.57
N CYS A 198 6.50 -0.49 -7.52
CA CYS A 198 5.23 -0.63 -6.81
C CYS A 198 5.37 -1.89 -5.93
#